data_AF-A0A924VZC7-F1
#
_entry.id   AF-A0A924VZC7-F1
#
_cell.length_a   1.000
_cell.length_b   1.000
_cell.length_c   1.000
_cell.angle_alpha   90.00
_cell.angle_beta   90.00
_cell.angle_gamma   90.00
#
_symmetry.space_group_name_H-M   'P 1'
#
loop_
_entity.id
_entity.type
_entity.pdbx_description
1 polymer ?
#
loop_
_entity_poly.entity_id
_entity_poly.type
_entity_poly.pdbx_seq_one_letter_code
_entity_poly.pdbx_strand_id
1 'polypeptide(L)' 'MTYTLNVQEANKDKSTVVDMTNSIKAVVYGPAYPSTALVINQKDFTKLYKEAGESSIVTLSGIGFNNFTNV' A
#
# COMPACT_ATOMS: atom_id res chain seq x y z
N MET A 1 -10.49 13.52 -6.69
CA MET A 1 -9.03 13.61 -6.49
C MET A 1 -8.47 12.20 -6.45
N THR A 2 -7.27 11.98 -6.99
CA THR A 2 -6.65 10.65 -7.02
C THR A 2 -5.57 10.60 -5.95
N TYR A 3 -5.63 9.61 -5.08
CA TYR A 3 -4.70 9.43 -3.97
C TYR A 3 -3.79 8.24 -4.26
N THR A 4 -2.49 8.40 -4.06
CA THR A 4 -1.51 7.33 -4.27
C THR A 4 -0.74 7.05 -2.99
N LEU A 5 -0.64 5.77 -2.62
CA LEU A 5 0.06 5.30 -1.44
C LEU A 5 1.20 4.37 -1.84
N ASN A 6 2.42 4.72 -1.45
CA ASN A 6 3.57 3.85 -1.65
C ASN A 6 3.55 2.71 -0.64
N VAL A 7 3.67 1.48 -1.15
CA VAL A 7 3.67 0.24 -0.36
C VAL A 7 4.83 -0.65 -0.76
N GLN A 8 5.30 -1.45 0.19
CA GLN A 8 6.34 -2.45 -0.04
C GLN A 8 5.79 -3.84 0.25
N GLU A 9 6.14 -4.83 -0.56
CA GLU A 9 5.78 -6.22 -0.27
C GLU A 9 6.58 -6.73 0.93
N ALA A 10 5.92 -7.32 1.92
CA ALA A 10 6.57 -7.80 3.14
C ALA A 10 7.45 -9.05 2.92
N ASN A 11 7.34 -9.71 1.76
CA ASN A 11 7.97 -11.01 1.48
C ASN A 11 8.97 -10.95 0.31
N LYS A 12 9.29 -9.75 -0.18
CA LYS A 12 10.28 -9.58 -1.25
C LYS A 12 11.65 -9.42 -0.59
N ASP A 13 12.41 -10.51 -0.62
CA ASP A 13 13.77 -10.65 -0.11
C ASP A 13 13.96 -10.54 1.41
N LYS A 14 14.50 -11.63 1.99
CA LYS A 14 14.96 -11.74 3.40
C LYS A 14 16.04 -10.72 3.81
N SER A 15 16.45 -9.80 2.93
CA SER A 15 17.65 -8.98 3.09
C SER A 15 17.39 -7.48 3.29
N THR A 16 16.16 -7.00 3.15
CA THR A 16 15.79 -5.62 3.51
C THR A 16 15.26 -5.57 4.93
N VAL A 17 16.05 -5.02 5.85
CA VAL A 17 15.60 -4.70 7.21
C VAL A 17 14.55 -3.61 7.09
N VAL A 18 13.28 -4.01 7.06
CA VAL A 18 12.17 -3.06 7.07
C VAL A 18 11.97 -2.59 8.51
N ASP A 19 12.21 -1.30 8.76
CA ASP A 19 12.00 -0.68 10.07
C ASP A 19 10.50 -0.76 10.44
N MET A 20 10.17 -1.72 11.31
CA MET A 20 8.80 -1.95 11.77
C MET A 20 8.32 -0.89 12.76
N THR A 21 9.20 -0.02 13.27
CA THR A 21 8.84 0.98 14.29
C THR A 21 7.91 2.05 13.74
N ASN A 22 8.07 2.42 12.46
CA ASN A 22 7.29 3.45 11.79
C ASN A 22 6.45 2.90 10.63
N SER A 23 6.22 1.59 10.62
CA SER A 23 5.56 0.91 9.53
C SER A 23 4.32 0.15 10.00
N ILE A 24 3.27 0.16 9.17
CA ILE A 24 2.02 -0.57 9.36
C ILE A 24 2.10 -1.86 8.54
N LYS A 25 1.80 -2.99 9.18
CA LYS A 25 1.58 -4.27 8.50
C LYS A 25 0.17 -4.28 7.93
N ALA A 26 0.04 -4.52 6.63
CA ALA A 26 -1.22 -4.58 5.92
C ALA A 26 -1.29 -5.82 5.05
N VAL A 27 -2.48 -6.16 4.57
CA VAL A 27 -2.70 -7.24 3.62
C VAL A 27 -3.62 -6.72 2.53
N VAL A 28 -3.25 -6.94 1.27
CA VAL A 28 -4.12 -6.67 0.12
C VAL A 28 -4.59 -7.99 -0.46
N TYR A 29 -5.86 -8.06 -0.82
CA TYR A 29 -6.49 -9.25 -1.41
C TYR A 29 -7.62 -8.83 -2.35
N GLY A 30 -7.97 -9.69 -3.31
CA GLY A 30 -9.10 -9.49 -4.20
C GLY A 30 -9.39 -10.70 -5.08
N PRO A 31 -10.49 -10.69 -5.86
CA PRO A 31 -10.89 -11.83 -6.69
C PRO A 31 -9.83 -12.30 -7.69
N ALA A 32 -9.06 -11.35 -8.24
CA ALA A 32 -8.00 -11.60 -9.22
C ALA A 32 -6.59 -11.41 -8.63
N TYR A 33 -6.47 -11.22 -7.30
CA TYR A 33 -5.18 -10.92 -6.68
C TYR A 33 -4.99 -11.73 -5.38
N PRO A 34 -3.93 -12.57 -5.29
CA PRO A 34 -3.69 -13.40 -4.12
C PRO A 34 -3.41 -12.53 -2.89
N SER A 35 -3.79 -13.06 -1.72
CA SER A 35 -3.53 -12.38 -0.44
C SER A 35 -2.03 -12.11 -0.27
N THR A 36 -1.67 -10.82 -0.30
CA THR A 36 -0.27 -10.38 -0.27
C THR A 36 -0.06 -9.47 0.94
N ALA A 37 0.92 -9.84 1.76
CA ALA A 37 1.33 -9.03 2.91
C ALA A 37 2.15 -7.83 2.45
N LEU A 38 1.79 -6.65 2.93
CA LEU A 38 2.40 -5.37 2.63
C LEU A 38 2.92 -4.69 3.89
N VAL A 39 3.90 -3.83 3.70
CA VAL A 39 4.38 -2.88 4.68
C VAL A 39 4.18 -1.47 4.13
N ILE A 40 3.57 -0.62 4.95
CA ILE A 40 3.20 0.75 4.61
C ILE A 40 3.87 1.69 5.59
N ASN A 41 4.39 2.82 5.15
CA ASN A 41 4.86 3.85 6.08
C ASN A 41 3.68 4.48 6.85
N GLN A 42 3.74 4.48 8.17
CA GLN A 42 2.66 4.99 9.03
C GLN A 42 2.37 6.48 8.79
N LYS A 43 3.41 7.30 8.58
CA LYS A 43 3.25 8.75 8.41
C LYS A 43 2.54 9.07 7.09
N ASP A 44 2.96 8.42 6.02
CA ASP A 44 2.37 8.61 4.68
C ASP A 44 0.91 8.17 4.67
N PHE A 45 0.62 7.01 5.26
CA PHE A 45 -0.75 6.53 5.42
C PHE A 45 -1.61 7.49 6.26
N THR A 46 -1.09 7.96 7.39
CA THR A 46 -1.85 8.87 8.28
C THR A 46 -2.17 10.19 7.58
N LYS A 47 -1.22 10.73 6.82
CA LYS A 47 -1.43 11.95 6.03
C LYS A 47 -2.50 11.71 4.96
N LEU A 48 -2.35 10.64 4.20
CA LEU A 48 -3.31 10.28 3.15
C LEU A 48 -4.70 10.04 3.72
N TYR A 49 -4.82 9.32 4.83
CA TYR A 49 -6.10 9.03 5.47
C TYR A 49 -6.82 10.29 5.94
N LYS A 50 -6.08 11.28 6.48
CA LYS A 50 -6.64 12.58 6.85
C LYS A 50 -7.15 13.39 5.65
N GLU A 51 -6.48 13.26 4.50
CA GLU A 51 -6.83 14.00 3.28
C GLU A 51 -7.92 13.31 2.45
N ALA A 52 -7.90 11.99 2.37
CA ALA A 52 -8.81 11.16 1.58
C ALA A 52 -10.09 10.79 2.35
N GLY A 53 -10.00 10.65 3.69
CA GLY A 53 -11.07 10.13 4.51
C GLY A 53 -11.35 8.64 4.27
N GLU A 54 -12.41 8.12 4.90
CA GLU A 54 -12.78 6.69 4.85
C GLU A 54 -13.42 6.27 3.52
N SER A 55 -13.99 7.22 2.78
CA SER A 55 -14.78 6.96 1.57
C SER A 55 -14.07 7.47 0.31
N SER A 56 -12.81 7.05 0.14
CA SER A 56 -12.01 7.42 -1.03
C SER A 56 -11.24 6.22 -1.57
N ILE A 57 -11.19 6.12 -2.90
CA ILE A 57 -10.39 5.11 -3.59
C ILE A 57 -8.94 5.60 -3.64
N VAL A 58 -8.02 4.74 -3.18
CA VAL A 58 -6.58 5.00 -3.19
C VAL A 58 -5.88 4.00 -4.13
N THR A 59 -4.89 4.49 -4.87
CA THR A 59 -4.05 3.67 -5.75
C THR A 59 -2.78 3.27 -4.99
N LEU A 60 -2.43 1.99 -5.01
CA LEU A 60 -1.20 1.49 -4.39
C LEU A 60 -0.06 1.48 -5.41
N SER A 61 1.06 2.12 -5.08
CA SER A 61 2.30 2.08 -5.88
C SER A 61 3.35 1.22 -5.16
N GLY A 62 4.04 0.34 -5.89
CA GLY A 62 5.13 -0.49 -5.32
C GLY A 62 4.78 -1.96 -5.11
N ILE A 63 3.50 -2.32 -5.24
CA ILE A 63 3.12 -3.65 -5.73
C ILE A 63 3.14 -3.60 -7.26
N GLY A 64 3.48 -4.69 -7.94
CA GLY A 64 3.56 -4.78 -9.41
C GLY A 64 2.22 -4.63 -10.14
N PHE A 65 1.32 -3.79 -9.64
CA PHE A 65 -0.03 -3.56 -10.10
C PHE A 65 -0.06 -2.41 -11.12
N ASN A 66 0.56 -2.60 -12.29
CA ASN A 66 0.30 -1.74 -13.44
C ASN A 66 -1.01 -2.21 -14.10
N ASN A 67 -2.19 -1.77 -13.62
CA ASN A 67 -3.46 -1.91 -14.38
C ASN A 67 -4.65 -1.13 -13.78
N PHE A 68 -4.50 0.16 -13.49
CA PHE A 68 -5.67 1.06 -13.39
C PHE A 68 -5.39 2.36 -14.16
N THR A 69 -5.22 2.22 -15.48
CA THR A 69 -5.40 3.34 -16.41
C THR A 69 -6.90 3.57 -16.52
N ASN A 70 -7.35 4.72 -16.01
CA ASN A 70 -8.70 5.22 -16.24
C ASN A 70 -8.84 5.50 -17.75
N VAL A 71 -9.74 4.80 -18.42
CA VAL A 71 -10.23 5.13 -19.78
C VAL A 71 -11.34 6.17 -19.69
#